data_AF-A0A843WU13-F1
#
_entry.id   AF-A0A843WU13-F1
#
_cell.length_a   1.000
_cell.length_b   1.000
_cell.length_c   1.000
_cell.angle_alpha   90.00
_cell.angle_beta   90.00
_cell.angle_gamma   90.00
#
_symmetry.space_group_name_H-M   'P 1'
#
loop_
_entity.id
_entity.type
_entity.pdbx_description
1 polymer ?
#
loop_
_entity_poly.entity_id
_entity_poly.type
_entity_poly.pdbx_seq_one_letter_code
_entity_poly.pdbx_strand_id
1 'polypeptide(L)'
;LNPWFQVVFILEKAHIIWDPVLPRPTYRRIMCMLLDFVFSTIMKDMLLLDDIAAEETLQLQQLIHIILENLSPLFESLVDTSSKDTFSEENQWIQFDERIPSFRKFRKLADLLDFPLKSITASWESGELIHCGFSSSEVCHDVSS
;
A
#
# COMPACT_ATOMS: atom_id res chain seq x y z
N LEU A 1 -4.52 3.59 -20.46
CA LEU A 1 -3.68 3.30 -19.27
C LEU A 1 -4.54 3.59 -18.05
N ASN A 2 -4.68 2.65 -17.12
CA ASN A 2 -5.38 2.90 -15.86
C ASN A 2 -4.74 4.12 -15.15
N PRO A 3 -5.52 5.10 -14.66
CA PRO A 3 -5.00 6.31 -14.02
C PRO A 3 -3.98 6.04 -12.91
N TRP A 4 -4.07 4.91 -12.21
CA TRP A 4 -3.12 4.55 -11.15
C TRP A 4 -1.70 4.30 -11.68
N PHE A 5 -1.55 3.73 -12.89
CA PHE A 5 -0.23 3.58 -13.51
C PHE A 5 0.41 4.91 -13.85
N GLN A 6 -0.38 5.91 -14.24
CA GLN A 6 0.16 7.25 -14.50
C GLN A 6 0.67 7.88 -13.21
N VAL A 7 -0.05 7.71 -12.10
CA VAL A 7 0.40 8.20 -10.79
C VAL A 7 1.69 7.52 -10.35
N VAL A 8 1.79 6.19 -10.47
CA VAL A 8 3.02 5.44 -10.15
C VAL A 8 4.19 5.87 -11.02
N PHE A 9 3.97 6.05 -12.32
CA PHE A 9 4.99 6.55 -13.24
C PHE A 9 5.48 7.95 -12.84
N ILE A 10 4.57 8.85 -12.46
CA ILE A 10 4.94 10.20 -11.99
C ILE A 10 5.75 10.12 -10.70
N LEU A 11 5.38 9.25 -9.75
CA LEU A 11 6.15 9.01 -8.52
C LEU A 11 7.56 8.53 -8.83
N GLU A 12 7.71 7.59 -9.78
CA GLU A 12 9.01 7.11 -10.23
C GLU A 12 9.86 8.25 -10.83
N LYS A 13 9.26 9.11 -11.66
CA LYS A 13 9.98 10.28 -12.20
C LYS A 13 10.36 11.27 -11.12
N ALA A 14 9.48 11.52 -10.15
CA ALA A 14 9.78 12.39 -9.03
C ALA A 14 10.95 11.82 -8.20
N HIS A 15 11.00 10.50 -7.99
CA HIS A 15 12.10 9.81 -7.32
C HIS A 15 13.43 10.05 -8.04
N ILE A 16 13.48 9.78 -9.35
CA ILE A 16 14.70 9.95 -10.18
C ILE A 16 15.22 11.39 -10.13
N ILE A 17 14.33 12.38 -10.13
CA ILE A 17 14.71 13.79 -10.13
C ILE A 17 15.12 14.26 -8.73
N TRP A 18 14.42 13.86 -7.68
CA TRP A 18 14.59 14.43 -6.34
C TRP A 18 15.63 13.70 -5.49
N ASP A 19 15.83 12.40 -5.66
CA ASP A 19 16.83 11.63 -4.91
C ASP A 19 18.25 12.22 -4.99
N PRO A 20 18.78 12.61 -6.18
CA PRO A 20 20.11 13.22 -6.25
C PRO A 20 20.15 14.70 -5.85
N VAL A 21 19.00 15.39 -5.77
CA VAL A 21 18.94 16.85 -5.58
C VAL A 21 18.65 17.24 -4.13
N LEU A 22 17.80 16.48 -3.43
CA LEU A 22 17.36 16.79 -2.09
C LEU A 22 18.26 16.12 -1.04
N PRO A 23 18.47 16.75 0.13
CA PRO A 23 19.09 16.06 1.25
C PRO A 23 18.30 14.79 1.63
N ARG A 24 18.99 13.66 1.86
CA ARG A 24 18.37 12.37 2.21
C ARG A 24 17.21 12.43 3.22
N PRO A 25 17.30 13.11 4.38
CA PRO A 25 16.19 13.14 5.33
C PRO A 25 14.96 13.90 4.78
N THR A 26 15.19 14.94 3.98
CA THR A 26 14.13 15.72 3.33
C THR A 26 13.48 14.92 2.20
N TYR A 27 14.29 14.30 1.34
CA TYR A 27 13.85 13.41 0.28
C TYR A 27 12.95 12.29 0.85
N ARG A 28 13.46 11.55 1.84
CA ARG A 28 12.73 10.44 2.47
C ARG A 28 11.39 10.89 3.04
N ARG A 29 11.38 11.99 3.79
CA ARG A 29 10.16 12.52 4.39
C ARG A 29 9.12 12.90 3.34
N ILE A 30 9.52 13.65 2.30
CA ILE A 30 8.59 14.09 1.24
C ILE A 30 8.06 12.88 0.47
N MET A 31 8.92 11.91 0.14
CA MET A 31 8.49 10.71 -0.58
C MET A 31 7.56 9.81 0.23
N CYS A 32 7.84 9.57 1.51
CA CYS A 32 6.92 8.83 2.37
C CYS A 32 5.54 9.53 2.44
N MET A 33 5.51 10.87 2.55
CA MET A 33 4.25 11.63 2.56
C MET A 33 3.49 11.51 1.24
N LEU A 34 4.17 11.57 0.09
CA LEU A 34 3.55 11.43 -1.21
C LEU A 34 3.01 10.02 -1.46
N LEU A 35 3.80 9.00 -1.10
CA LEU A 35 3.35 7.61 -1.14
C LEU A 35 2.11 7.41 -0.27
N ASP A 36 2.11 7.96 0.96
CA ASP A 36 0.98 7.81 1.87
C ASP A 36 -0.29 8.45 1.30
N PHE A 37 -0.15 9.65 0.72
CA PHE A 37 -1.25 10.33 0.05
C PHE A 37 -1.78 9.53 -1.15
N VAL A 38 -0.89 9.01 -2.00
CA VAL A 38 -1.26 8.24 -3.18
C VAL A 38 -1.96 6.94 -2.80
N PHE A 39 -1.39 6.14 -1.90
CA PHE A 39 -2.01 4.90 -1.43
C PHE A 39 -3.35 5.16 -0.75
N SER A 40 -3.46 6.20 0.09
CA SER A 40 -4.74 6.57 0.70
C SER A 40 -5.79 6.93 -0.34
N THR A 41 -5.40 7.62 -1.42
CA THR A 41 -6.32 8.00 -2.50
C THR A 41 -6.76 6.78 -3.29
N ILE A 42 -5.83 5.91 -3.71
CA ILE A 42 -6.15 4.68 -4.44
C ILE A 42 -7.05 3.77 -3.59
N MET A 43 -6.74 3.61 -2.29
CA MET A 43 -7.56 2.84 -1.36
C MET A 43 -9.00 3.38 -1.27
N LYS A 44 -9.17 4.71 -1.18
CA LYS A 44 -10.51 5.32 -1.15
C LYS A 44 -11.26 5.08 -2.44
N ASP A 45 -10.60 5.25 -3.58
CA ASP A 45 -11.22 5.01 -4.89
C ASP A 45 -11.63 3.54 -5.06
N MET A 46 -10.81 2.60 -4.55
CA MET A 46 -11.11 1.16 -4.55
C MET A 46 -12.30 0.80 -3.64
N LEU A 47 -12.33 1.34 -2.41
CA LEU A 47 -13.39 1.06 -1.43
C LEU A 47 -14.74 1.69 -1.79
N LEU A 48 -14.78 2.60 -2.77
CA LEU A 48 -16.02 3.21 -3.29
C LEU A 48 -16.63 2.41 -4.47
N LEU A 49 -16.03 1.29 -4.86
CA LEU A 49 -16.58 0.43 -5.89
C LEU A 49 -17.75 -0.39 -5.31
N ASP A 50 -18.98 -0.05 -5.69
CA ASP A 50 -20.21 -0.58 -5.05
C ASP A 50 -20.47 -2.08 -5.29
N ASP A 51 -20.03 -2.65 -6.40
CA ASP A 51 -20.17 -4.07 -6.73
C ASP A 51 -18.96 -4.48 -7.59
N ILE A 52 -18.06 -5.31 -7.05
CA ILE A 52 -16.90 -5.85 -7.78
C ILE A 52 -17.17 -7.33 -8.09
N ALA A 53 -17.23 -7.69 -9.37
CA ALA A 53 -17.30 -9.09 -9.77
C ALA A 53 -15.98 -9.82 -9.44
N ALA A 54 -16.02 -11.13 -9.17
CA ALA A 54 -14.82 -11.89 -8.79
C ALA A 54 -13.64 -11.76 -9.78
N GLU A 55 -13.93 -11.61 -11.09
CA GLU A 55 -12.91 -11.36 -12.11
C GLU A 55 -12.27 -9.97 -11.96
N GLU A 56 -13.07 -8.96 -11.61
CA GLU A 56 -12.60 -7.59 -11.36
C GLU A 56 -11.81 -7.51 -10.05
N THR A 57 -12.19 -8.29 -9.02
CA THR A 57 -11.45 -8.47 -7.76
C THR A 57 -10.04 -9.00 -8.04
N LEU A 58 -9.94 -10.03 -8.88
CA LEU A 58 -8.65 -10.63 -9.26
C LEU A 58 -7.79 -9.67 -10.10
N GLN A 59 -8.39 -8.93 -11.03
CA GLN A 59 -7.68 -7.89 -11.78
C GLN A 59 -7.18 -6.76 -10.88
N LEU A 60 -7.98 -6.37 -9.87
CA LEU A 60 -7.62 -5.36 -8.90
C LEU A 60 -6.45 -5.81 -8.03
N GLN A 61 -6.49 -7.04 -7.55
CA GLN A 61 -5.41 -7.68 -6.80
C GLN A 61 -4.11 -7.69 -7.62
N GLN A 62 -4.15 -8.16 -8.87
CA GLN A 62 -2.97 -8.17 -9.74
C GLN A 62 -2.41 -6.77 -9.96
N LEU A 63 -3.30 -5.79 -10.13
CA LEU A 63 -2.90 -4.39 -10.29
C LEU A 63 -2.19 -3.83 -9.05
N ILE A 64 -2.68 -4.16 -7.85
CA ILE A 64 -2.01 -3.79 -6.60
C ILE A 64 -0.60 -4.39 -6.55
N HIS A 65 -0.44 -5.68 -6.87
CA HIS A 65 0.87 -6.33 -6.90
C HIS A 65 1.82 -5.68 -7.89
N ILE A 66 1.36 -5.41 -9.12
CA ILE A 66 2.18 -4.74 -10.15
C ILE A 66 2.58 -3.32 -9.70
N ILE A 67 1.69 -2.57 -9.05
CA ILE A 67 2.01 -1.25 -8.50
C ILE A 67 3.11 -1.37 -7.44
N LEU A 68 3.02 -2.34 -6.54
CA LEU A 68 4.02 -2.57 -5.49
C LEU A 68 5.37 -2.98 -6.08
N GLU A 69 5.39 -3.89 -7.06
CA GLU A 69 6.61 -4.32 -7.76
C GLU A 69 7.29 -3.14 -8.46
N ASN A 70 6.53 -2.30 -9.18
CA ASN A 70 7.08 -1.12 -9.87
C ASN A 70 7.65 -0.08 -8.90
N LEU A 71 7.14 -0.02 -7.67
CA LEU A 71 7.63 0.90 -6.64
C LEU A 71 8.76 0.31 -5.79
N SER A 72 9.14 -0.96 -5.97
CA SER A 72 10.23 -1.60 -5.22
C SER A 72 11.53 -0.80 -5.19
N PRO A 73 12.05 -0.29 -6.33
CA PRO A 73 13.29 0.50 -6.33
C PRO A 73 13.17 1.79 -5.52
N LEU A 74 11.98 2.40 -5.52
CA LEU A 74 11.69 3.58 -4.74
C LEU A 74 11.70 3.22 -3.24
N PHE A 75 11.06 2.13 -2.82
CA PHE A 75 11.10 1.68 -1.43
C PHE A 75 12.53 1.41 -0.97
N GLU A 76 13.35 0.72 -1.77
CA GLU A 76 14.76 0.46 -1.47
C GLU A 76 15.54 1.76 -1.21
N SER A 77 15.27 2.84 -1.96
CA SER A 77 15.90 4.15 -1.75
C SER A 77 15.53 4.80 -0.41
N LEU A 78 14.35 4.49 0.12
CA LEU A 78 13.81 5.07 1.35
C LEU A 78 14.29 4.35 2.62
N VAL A 79 14.76 3.10 2.50
CA VAL A 79 15.29 2.31 3.61
C VAL A 79 16.54 2.96 4.21
N ASP A 80 16.62 3.02 5.54
CA ASP A 80 17.77 3.56 6.24
C ASP A 80 18.93 2.56 6.31
N THR A 81 19.85 2.62 5.34
CA THR A 81 21.05 1.76 5.30
C THR A 81 22.12 2.09 6.35
N SER A 82 21.84 3.02 7.29
CA SER A 82 22.82 3.51 8.25
C SER A 82 23.09 2.56 9.43
N SER A 83 22.18 1.63 9.73
CA SER A 83 22.43 0.56 10.70
C SER A 83 22.93 -0.71 9.99
N LYS A 84 24.14 -1.15 10.34
CA LYS A 84 24.79 -2.37 9.85
C LYS A 84 24.15 -3.69 10.32
N ASP A 85 22.94 -3.64 10.85
CA ASP A 85 22.26 -4.84 11.31
C ASP A 85 21.61 -5.54 10.11
N THR A 86 21.64 -6.86 10.13
CA THR A 86 21.08 -7.73 9.10
C THR A 86 19.58 -7.44 8.93
N PHE A 87 19.24 -6.52 8.03
CA PHE A 87 17.86 -6.13 7.73
C PHE A 87 17.17 -7.28 6.98
N SER A 88 16.34 -8.03 7.68
CA SER A 88 15.27 -8.81 7.04
C SER A 88 14.32 -7.86 6.33
N GLU A 89 13.76 -8.27 5.18
CA GLU A 89 12.70 -7.54 4.47
C GLU A 89 11.59 -7.12 5.43
N GLU A 90 11.22 -8.00 6.37
CA GLU A 90 10.18 -7.76 7.38
C GLU A 90 10.42 -6.50 8.23
N ASN A 91 11.68 -6.21 8.60
CA ASN A 91 12.04 -5.01 9.36
C ASN A 91 11.97 -3.72 8.52
N GLN A 92 12.07 -3.83 7.20
CA GLN A 92 11.90 -2.69 6.28
C GLN A 92 10.42 -2.35 6.15
N TRP A 93 9.57 -3.37 5.99
CA TRP A 93 8.12 -3.19 5.92
C TRP A 93 7.55 -2.56 7.20
N ILE A 94 8.05 -2.93 8.38
CA ILE A 94 7.64 -2.30 9.66
C ILE A 94 7.97 -0.80 9.68
N GLN A 95 9.15 -0.39 9.22
CA GLN A 95 9.50 1.03 9.12
C GLN A 95 8.64 1.79 8.12
N PHE A 96 8.25 1.15 7.01
CA PHE A 96 7.32 1.74 6.07
C PHE A 96 5.92 1.84 6.64
N ASP A 97 5.44 0.83 7.36
CA ASP A 97 4.12 0.83 7.99
C ASP A 97 3.99 1.97 9.02
N GLU A 98 5.06 2.29 9.74
CA GLU A 98 5.09 3.44 10.66
C GLU A 98 5.07 4.81 9.95
N ARG A 99 5.74 4.91 8.79
CA ARG A 99 5.89 6.18 8.04
C ARG A 99 4.80 6.41 7.00
N ILE A 100 4.18 5.33 6.55
CA ILE A 100 3.21 5.26 5.45
C ILE A 100 2.07 4.33 5.89
N PRO A 101 1.20 4.74 6.83
CA PRO A 101 0.14 3.87 7.36
C PRO A 101 -0.80 3.33 6.28
N SER A 102 -1.04 4.11 5.22
CA SER A 102 -1.87 3.68 4.09
C SER A 102 -1.25 2.53 3.28
N PHE A 103 0.08 2.39 3.28
CA PHE A 103 0.77 1.29 2.61
C PHE A 103 0.50 -0.05 3.29
N ARG A 104 0.52 -0.06 4.62
CA ARG A 104 0.13 -1.23 5.41
C ARG A 104 -1.28 -1.68 5.04
N LYS A 105 -2.21 -0.73 5.00
CA LYS A 105 -3.61 -0.97 4.64
C LYS A 105 -3.73 -1.46 3.20
N PHE A 106 -2.97 -0.88 2.27
CA PHE A 106 -2.95 -1.24 0.85
C PHE A 106 -2.43 -2.65 0.59
N ARG A 107 -1.36 -3.08 1.27
CA ARG A 107 -0.90 -4.48 1.23
C ARG A 107 -1.95 -5.43 1.77
N LYS A 108 -2.55 -5.09 2.91
CA LYS A 108 -3.58 -5.92 3.53
C LYS A 108 -4.84 -6.02 2.66
N LEU A 109 -5.18 -4.99 1.89
CA LEU A 109 -6.26 -5.06 0.90
C LEU A 109 -5.97 -6.12 -0.17
N ALA A 110 -4.73 -6.21 -0.67
CA ALA A 110 -4.35 -7.24 -1.64
C ALA A 110 -4.58 -8.66 -1.11
N ASP A 111 -4.28 -8.90 0.17
CA ASP A 111 -4.55 -10.17 0.85
C ASP A 111 -6.06 -10.43 0.97
N LEU A 112 -6.83 -9.40 1.34
CA LEU A 112 -8.29 -9.52 1.52
C LEU A 112 -9.01 -9.88 0.22
N LEU A 113 -8.57 -9.31 -0.91
CA LEU A 113 -9.10 -9.65 -2.23
C LEU A 113 -8.86 -11.13 -2.61
N ASP A 114 -7.88 -11.79 -1.99
CA ASP A 114 -7.56 -13.21 -2.17
C ASP A 114 -8.30 -14.13 -1.18
N PHE A 115 -8.79 -13.58 -0.07
CA PHE A 115 -9.25 -14.38 1.05
C PHE A 115 -10.68 -14.90 0.85
N PRO A 116 -10.94 -16.19 1.18
CA PRO A 116 -12.31 -16.65 1.31
C PRO A 116 -12.99 -15.91 2.48
N LEU A 117 -14.30 -15.61 2.35
CA LEU A 117 -15.09 -14.83 3.33
C LEU A 117 -14.87 -15.25 4.79
N LYS A 118 -14.72 -16.55 5.06
CA LYS A 118 -14.46 -17.09 6.41
C LYS A 118 -13.14 -16.57 7.02
N SER A 119 -12.10 -16.40 6.19
CA SER A 119 -10.81 -15.87 6.60
C SER A 119 -10.88 -14.36 6.84
N ILE A 120 -11.70 -13.63 6.07
CA ILE A 120 -11.97 -12.20 6.29
C ILE A 120 -12.66 -12.01 7.65
N THR A 121 -13.70 -12.79 7.94
CA THR A 121 -14.40 -12.74 9.24
C THR A 121 -13.47 -13.06 10.40
N ALA A 122 -12.62 -14.09 10.26
CA ALA A 122 -11.64 -14.44 11.30
C ALA A 122 -10.59 -13.33 11.53
N SER A 123 -10.16 -12.65 10.46
CA SER A 123 -9.19 -11.53 10.53
C SER A 123 -9.82 -10.27 11.15
N TRP A 124 -11.13 -10.08 10.95
CA TRP A 124 -11.89 -9.03 11.60
C TRP A 124 -12.08 -9.30 13.10
N GLU A 125 -12.53 -10.50 13.45
CA GLU A 125 -12.77 -10.92 14.84
C GLU A 125 -11.48 -10.97 15.68
N SER A 126 -10.34 -11.25 15.05
CA SER A 126 -9.02 -11.19 15.71
C SER A 126 -8.53 -9.76 15.97
N GLY A 127 -9.18 -8.75 15.38
CA GLY A 127 -8.76 -7.35 15.45
C GLY A 127 -7.59 -7.00 14.52
N GLU A 128 -7.12 -7.93 13.70
CA GLU A 128 -6.00 -7.73 12.78
C GLU A 128 -6.29 -6.63 11.75
N LEU A 129 -7.51 -6.61 11.20
CA LEU A 129 -7.91 -5.59 10.23
C LEU A 129 -7.96 -4.19 10.85
N ILE A 130 -8.41 -4.07 12.11
CA ILE A 130 -8.41 -2.81 12.85
C ILE A 130 -6.97 -2.33 13.05
N HIS A 131 -6.06 -3.23 13.39
CA HIS A 131 -4.64 -2.92 13.56
C HIS A 131 -3.94 -2.52 12.25
N CYS A 132 -4.46 -2.95 11.10
CA CYS A 132 -4.05 -2.50 9.76
C CYS A 132 -4.72 -1.19 9.29
N GLY A 133 -5.59 -0.59 10.11
CA GLY A 133 -6.21 0.71 9.83
C GLY A 133 -7.56 0.63 9.08
N PHE A 134 -8.20 -0.54 9.05
CA PHE A 134 -9.58 -0.66 8.56
C PHE A 134 -10.59 -0.26 9.62
N SER A 135 -11.64 0.43 9.18
CA SER A 135 -12.80 0.79 9.99
C SER A 135 -13.96 -0.19 9.77
N SER A 136 -14.89 -0.24 10.72
CA SER A 136 -16.04 -1.14 10.62
C SER A 136 -16.92 -0.85 9.40
N SER A 137 -17.05 0.41 8.98
CA SER A 137 -17.83 0.76 7.78
C SER A 137 -17.20 0.26 6.49
N GLU A 138 -15.87 0.17 6.41
CA GLU A 138 -15.17 -0.34 5.23
C GLU A 138 -15.31 -1.86 5.13
N VAL A 139 -15.24 -2.58 6.26
CA VAL A 139 -15.36 -4.05 6.28
C VAL A 139 -16.81 -4.52 6.15
N CYS A 140 -17.78 -3.72 6.61
CA CYS A 140 -19.20 -4.09 6.49
C CYS A 140 -19.72 -3.95 5.06
N HIS A 141 -19.13 -3.07 4.24
CA HIS A 141 -19.47 -2.93 2.81
C HIS A 141 -19.11 -4.23 2.05
N ASP A 142 -17.93 -4.80 2.31
CA ASP A 142 -17.45 -6.04 1.65
C ASP A 142 -18.17 -7.34 2.08
N VAL A 143 -18.82 -7.38 3.26
CA VAL A 143 -19.48 -8.60 3.78
C VAL A 143 -20.98 -8.64 3.43
N SER A 144 -21.55 -7.54 2.95
CA SER A 144 -22.99 -7.39 2.70
C SER A 144 -23.40 -7.56 1.22
N SER A 145 -22.44 -7.63 0.30
CA SER A 145 -22.63 -7.83 -1.15
C SER A 145 -22.27 -9.25 -1.57
#